data_AF-A0A1V2P0A5-F1
#
_entry.id   AF-A0A1V2P0A5-F1
#
_cell.length_a   1.000
_cell.length_b   1.000
_cell.length_c   1.000
_cell.angle_alpha   90.00
_cell.angle_beta   90.00
_cell.angle_gamma   90.00
#
_symmetry.space_group_name_H-M   'P 1'
#
loop_
_entity.id
_entity.type
_entity.pdbx_description
1 polymer ?
#
loop_
_entity_poly.entity_id
_entity_poly.type
_entity_poly.pdbx_seq_one_letter_code
_entity_poly.pdbx_strand_id
1 'polypeptide(L)'
;MGGEPGAKSSLREARPLLLVVDRDPLRLDRIENELERSFGVDFRVRGELTAAAALSCLELAHELEQRVAVVLVDHALPADERSAVLTRARALHPDARRALLIPWGAWAERDTAAAILAAMSKGDINYYVLKPWIAHDELFHRTVAEFVQEWSRNEIANLREVVVIADDRSARGHAIRALLGRNGIPSAFRPSGSPLADAVLREIGEPDPGDGVLVWMPAIGGTVLHDPTDVEIAEAWGVPTGLDDGQRDFDVLVIGGGPAGLATAVYASSEGLRTLVVEREAIGGQAGTSSLIRNYLGFSRGISGSELAQRGYQQAWVFGAHFALMREVVRLDAKGNGSPAGFTAEVDGVGEVSAKAVVLATGVSYRRLGVPALEALTGAGVYYGASVSEAHGLTGLDACVVGGGNSAGQAVVHLARYCRQVTLVIRGPDLSASMSQYLIDVIDAAPNIAVRPSSEIVDGGGDGRLQHITLRDRLTGAQDVVGVDGLFVMIGAEPRTGWLPAEVGRDAHGFVQAGADAAASEQWRSDRAPQPYESTVPGLFAVGDVRCGSVKRVASAVGEGSVVVSQVHEHLKTLRIAEQAASDG
;
A
#
# COMPACT_ATOMS: atom_id res chain seq x y z
N MET A 1 56.23 16.33 -17.29
CA MET A 1 55.82 15.52 -16.11
C MET A 1 55.32 16.46 -15.03
N GLY A 2 54.06 16.87 -15.13
CA GLY A 2 53.35 17.57 -14.06
C GLY A 2 52.12 16.73 -13.76
N GLY A 3 52.14 16.04 -12.61
CA GLY A 3 50.97 15.31 -12.13
C GLY A 3 49.95 16.31 -11.61
N GLU A 4 48.76 16.30 -12.21
CA GLU A 4 47.61 16.99 -11.63
C GLU A 4 47.15 16.27 -10.35
N PRO A 5 46.67 17.00 -9.34
CA PRO A 5 46.35 16.44 -8.04
C PRO A 5 45.02 15.69 -8.11
N GLY A 6 45.03 14.43 -7.65
CA GLY A 6 43.82 13.68 -7.37
C GLY A 6 43.02 14.38 -6.27
N ALA A 7 41.87 14.96 -6.63
CA ALA A 7 40.93 15.55 -5.69
C ALA A 7 39.50 15.56 -6.26
N LYS A 8 38.95 14.37 -6.57
CA LYS A 8 37.49 14.11 -6.68
C LYS A 8 37.12 12.65 -6.32
N SER A 9 37.79 12.06 -5.33
CA SER A 9 37.34 10.78 -4.72
C SER A 9 36.47 11.00 -3.47
N SER A 10 36.37 12.22 -2.94
CA SER A 10 35.74 12.48 -1.65
C SER A 10 34.28 12.88 -1.78
N LEU A 11 33.40 12.15 -1.08
CA LEU A 11 32.05 12.46 -0.57
C LEU A 11 31.02 11.34 -0.84
N ARG A 12 31.17 10.57 -1.94
CA ARG A 12 30.32 9.39 -2.24
C ARG A 12 30.69 8.12 -1.44
N GLU A 13 31.90 8.03 -0.90
CA GLU A 13 32.40 6.88 -0.12
C GLU A 13 32.18 6.99 1.40
N ALA A 14 31.68 8.12 1.92
CA ALA A 14 31.50 8.28 3.36
C ALA A 14 30.31 7.43 3.85
N ARG A 15 30.57 6.56 4.84
CA ARG A 15 29.56 5.71 5.48
C ARG A 15 28.38 6.56 6.01
N PRO A 16 27.12 6.19 5.73
CA PRO A 16 25.96 6.93 6.21
C PRO A 16 25.91 6.99 7.73
N LEU A 17 25.34 8.07 8.28
CA LEU A 17 25.25 8.31 9.72
C LEU A 17 24.04 7.60 10.35
N LEU A 18 24.27 6.91 11.46
CA LEU A 18 23.26 6.51 12.44
C LEU A 18 23.41 7.39 13.68
N LEU A 19 22.48 8.31 13.88
CA LEU A 19 22.48 9.27 15.00
C LEU A 19 21.56 8.78 16.13
N VAL A 20 22.04 8.83 17.36
CA VAL A 20 21.28 8.48 18.56
C VAL A 20 21.31 9.64 19.54
N VAL A 21 20.18 9.93 20.16
CA VAL A 21 20.06 10.95 21.20
C VAL A 21 19.42 10.33 22.44
N ASP A 22 20.17 10.19 23.54
CA ASP A 22 19.67 9.76 24.86
C ASP A 22 20.39 10.57 25.93
N ARG A 23 19.64 11.08 26.93
CA ARG A 23 20.21 11.95 27.97
C ARG A 23 21.00 11.17 29.03
N ASP A 24 20.82 9.85 29.09
CA ASP A 24 21.55 8.98 30.01
C ASP A 24 22.81 8.42 29.33
N PRO A 25 24.01 8.78 29.82
CA PRO A 25 25.26 8.37 29.22
C PRO A 25 25.48 6.86 29.24
N LEU A 26 24.98 6.14 30.24
CA LEU A 26 25.15 4.68 30.30
C LEU A 26 24.24 3.96 29.30
N ARG A 27 23.04 4.49 29.07
CA ARG A 27 22.15 3.95 28.04
C ARG A 27 22.62 4.29 26.65
N LEU A 28 23.08 5.52 26.45
CA LEU A 28 23.63 5.96 25.16
C LEU A 28 24.81 5.09 24.75
N ASP A 29 25.78 4.87 25.66
CA ASP A 29 26.93 4.00 25.42
C ASP A 29 26.50 2.57 25.04
N ARG A 30 25.49 2.01 25.74
CA ARG A 30 24.94 0.70 25.37
C ARG A 30 24.33 0.68 23.96
N ILE A 31 23.53 1.69 23.62
CA ILE A 31 22.89 1.78 22.31
C ILE A 31 23.95 1.92 21.21
N GLU A 32 24.94 2.78 21.41
CA GLU A 32 26.06 2.97 20.48
C GLU A 32 26.84 1.66 20.28
N ASN A 33 27.15 0.93 21.34
CA ASN A 33 27.86 -0.34 21.25
C ASN A 33 27.08 -1.40 20.45
N GLU A 34 25.78 -1.53 20.66
CA GLU A 34 24.94 -2.46 19.89
C GLU A 34 24.86 -2.03 18.40
N LEU A 35 24.69 -0.74 18.13
CA LEU A 35 24.67 -0.22 16.76
C LEU A 35 26.01 -0.39 16.03
N GLU A 36 27.13 -0.07 16.69
CA GLU A 36 28.46 -0.17 16.10
C GLU A 36 28.80 -1.64 15.80
N ARG A 37 28.39 -2.55 16.68
CA ARG A 37 28.55 -3.99 16.47
C ARG A 37 27.81 -4.50 15.24
N SER A 38 26.55 -4.10 15.05
CA SER A 38 25.71 -4.63 13.97
C SER A 38 25.83 -3.88 12.65
N PHE A 39 26.14 -2.58 12.68
CA PHE A 39 26.09 -1.71 11.51
C PHE A 39 27.37 -0.91 11.30
N GLY A 40 28.30 -0.89 12.27
CA GLY A 40 29.50 -0.05 12.24
C GLY A 40 30.51 -0.38 11.15
N VAL A 41 30.31 -1.46 10.37
CA VAL A 41 31.09 -1.72 9.14
C VAL A 41 30.67 -0.75 8.03
N ASP A 42 29.36 -0.67 7.76
CA ASP A 42 28.78 0.06 6.63
C ASP A 42 28.30 1.47 7.01
N PHE A 43 28.07 1.71 8.31
CA PHE A 43 27.54 2.95 8.85
C PHE A 43 28.49 3.58 9.87
N ARG A 44 28.38 4.90 10.05
CA ARG A 44 29.03 5.63 11.13
C ARG A 44 28.02 5.84 12.24
N VAL A 45 28.28 5.30 13.43
CA VAL A 45 27.41 5.51 14.60
C VAL A 45 27.86 6.75 15.37
N ARG A 46 26.89 7.52 15.86
CA ARG A 46 27.12 8.71 16.70
C ARG A 46 26.03 8.86 17.75
N GLY A 47 26.41 8.90 19.01
CA GLY A 47 25.56 9.27 20.13
C GLY A 47 25.74 10.73 20.55
N GLU A 48 24.64 11.38 20.94
CA GLU A 48 24.62 12.73 21.50
C GLU A 48 23.77 12.78 22.77
N LEU A 49 24.30 13.41 23.83
CA LEU A 49 23.62 13.51 25.14
C LEU A 49 22.56 14.61 25.19
N THR A 50 22.57 15.54 24.22
CA THR A 50 21.72 16.73 24.22
C THR A 50 21.12 16.98 22.85
N ALA A 51 19.91 17.56 22.83
CA ALA A 51 19.27 17.97 21.58
C ALA A 51 20.11 19.00 20.82
N ALA A 52 20.76 19.95 21.50
CA ALA A 52 21.61 20.96 20.86
C ALA A 52 22.79 20.35 20.09
N ALA A 53 23.46 19.35 20.67
CA ALA A 53 24.56 18.65 20.01
C ALA A 53 24.05 17.81 18.82
N ALA A 54 22.91 17.14 18.97
CA ALA A 54 22.27 16.41 17.87
C ALA A 54 21.87 17.32 16.70
N LEU A 55 21.31 18.50 16.98
CA LEU A 55 20.97 19.51 15.97
C LEU A 55 22.22 19.97 15.22
N SER A 56 23.29 20.29 15.94
CA SER A 56 24.58 20.70 15.35
C SER A 56 25.16 19.59 14.47
N CYS A 57 25.03 18.32 14.88
CA CYS A 57 25.47 17.17 14.09
C CYS A 57 24.69 17.02 12.77
N LEU A 58 23.36 17.19 12.82
CA LEU A 58 22.50 17.13 11.63
C LEU A 58 22.79 18.27 10.66
N GLU A 59 23.04 19.47 11.18
CA GLU A 59 23.40 20.66 10.40
C GLU A 59 24.75 20.48 9.71
N LEU A 60 25.77 20.06 10.45
CA LEU A 60 27.08 19.76 9.88
C LEU A 60 27.01 18.65 8.83
N ALA A 61 26.23 17.58 9.08
CA ALA A 61 26.04 16.52 8.10
C ALA A 61 25.39 17.06 6.82
N HIS A 62 24.44 17.99 6.92
CA HIS A 62 23.81 18.62 5.76
C HIS A 62 24.78 19.53 5.00
N GLU A 63 25.53 20.39 5.71
CA GLU A 63 26.53 21.28 5.11
C GLU A 63 27.64 20.52 4.37
N LEU A 64 28.00 19.34 4.87
CA LEU A 64 29.00 18.46 4.27
C LEU A 64 28.41 17.47 3.25
N GLU A 65 27.12 17.59 2.91
CA GLU A 65 26.39 16.67 2.02
C GLU A 65 26.54 15.19 2.44
N GLN A 66 26.67 14.94 3.74
CA GLN A 66 26.78 13.60 4.31
C GLN A 66 25.41 12.97 4.48
N ARG A 67 25.32 11.69 4.11
CA ARG A 67 24.10 10.89 4.20
C ARG A 67 23.77 10.57 5.65
N VAL A 68 22.52 10.77 6.04
CA VAL A 68 21.98 10.34 7.34
C VAL A 68 20.95 9.24 7.10
N ALA A 69 21.21 8.07 7.66
CA ALA A 69 20.38 6.88 7.47
C ALA A 69 19.26 6.80 8.49
N VAL A 70 19.61 6.87 9.78
CA VAL A 70 18.65 6.72 10.89
C VAL A 70 18.95 7.74 11.98
N VAL A 71 17.88 8.31 12.55
CA VAL A 71 17.91 9.17 13.74
C VAL A 71 17.02 8.58 14.82
N LEU A 72 17.62 8.16 15.93
CA LEU A 72 16.95 7.58 17.09
C LEU A 72 16.93 8.60 18.22
N VAL A 73 15.76 8.96 18.73
CA VAL A 73 15.62 9.98 19.79
C VAL A 73 14.89 9.40 20.99
N ASP A 74 15.47 9.53 22.18
CA ASP A 74 14.86 9.09 23.43
C ASP A 74 13.51 9.79 23.69
N HIS A 75 12.49 8.98 23.94
CA HIS A 75 11.16 9.45 24.31
C HIS A 75 11.19 10.31 25.58
N ALA A 76 12.14 10.08 26.50
CA ALA A 76 12.25 10.83 27.76
C ALA A 76 12.84 12.25 27.60
N LEU A 77 13.26 12.66 26.40
CA LEU A 77 13.60 14.07 26.15
C LEU A 77 12.37 14.98 26.34
N PRO A 78 12.55 16.23 26.79
CA PRO A 78 11.49 17.24 26.78
C PRO A 78 10.82 17.32 25.41
N ALA A 79 9.50 17.48 25.39
CA ALA A 79 8.70 17.35 24.17
C ALA A 79 9.11 18.37 23.08
N ASP A 80 9.49 19.58 23.49
CA ASP A 80 10.01 20.66 22.64
C ASP A 80 11.39 20.33 22.06
N GLU A 81 12.33 19.87 22.89
CA GLU A 81 13.66 19.43 22.45
C GLU A 81 13.58 18.26 21.46
N ARG A 82 12.77 17.25 21.79
CA ARG A 82 12.54 16.07 20.96
C ARG A 82 11.92 16.46 19.61
N SER A 83 10.91 17.33 19.63
CA SER A 83 10.27 17.83 18.41
C SER A 83 11.25 18.62 17.55
N ALA A 84 12.14 19.42 18.15
CA ALA A 84 13.14 20.20 17.42
C ALA A 84 14.12 19.30 16.66
N VAL A 85 14.67 18.26 17.30
CA VAL A 85 15.59 17.30 16.65
C VAL A 85 14.89 16.59 15.48
N LEU A 86 13.70 16.03 15.72
CA LEU A 86 12.97 15.27 14.69
C LEU A 86 12.54 16.15 13.52
N THR A 87 12.06 17.36 13.79
CA THR A 87 11.66 18.33 12.75
C THR A 87 12.86 18.77 11.92
N ARG A 88 14.01 19.04 12.57
CA ARG A 88 15.24 19.44 11.88
C ARG A 88 15.82 18.30 11.04
N ALA A 89 15.84 17.09 11.59
CA ALA A 89 16.23 15.89 10.85
C ALA A 89 15.38 15.71 9.59
N ARG A 90 14.06 15.86 9.70
CA ARG A 90 13.16 15.80 8.54
C ARG A 90 13.45 16.88 7.51
N ALA A 91 13.68 18.12 7.94
CA ALA A 91 13.90 19.25 7.03
C ALA A 91 15.24 19.15 6.28
N LEU A 92 16.30 18.69 6.95
CA LEU A 92 17.65 18.64 6.36
C LEU A 92 17.97 17.31 5.67
N HIS A 93 17.38 16.22 6.16
CA HIS A 93 17.64 14.85 5.74
C HIS A 93 16.30 14.12 5.56
N PRO A 94 15.48 14.49 4.57
CA PRO A 94 14.11 14.00 4.42
C PRO A 94 14.02 12.48 4.33
N ASP A 95 15.00 11.84 3.67
CA ASP A 95 15.07 10.40 3.49
C ASP A 95 15.43 9.62 4.77
N ALA A 96 16.07 10.27 5.75
CA ALA A 96 16.49 9.62 6.98
C ALA A 96 15.29 9.00 7.70
N ARG A 97 15.44 7.76 8.17
CA ARG A 97 14.42 7.14 9.02
C ARG A 97 14.54 7.67 10.43
N ARG A 98 13.41 7.94 11.07
CA ARG A 98 13.35 8.58 12.38
C ARG A 98 12.55 7.72 13.33
N ALA A 99 13.04 7.49 14.54
CA ALA A 99 12.32 6.69 15.52
C ALA A 99 12.45 7.21 16.96
N LEU A 100 11.43 6.95 17.77
CA LEU A 100 11.49 7.16 19.21
C LEU A 100 12.09 5.94 19.91
N LEU A 101 13.07 6.15 20.78
CA LEU A 101 13.58 5.12 21.68
C LEU A 101 12.71 5.07 22.94
N ILE A 102 12.11 3.91 23.21
CA ILE A 102 11.28 3.67 24.39
C ILE A 102 11.85 2.55 25.26
N PRO A 103 11.74 2.62 26.59
CA PRO A 103 12.19 1.55 27.46
C PRO A 103 11.26 0.32 27.36
N TRP A 104 11.79 -0.85 27.70
CA TRP A 104 10.96 -2.03 27.90
C TRP A 104 9.92 -1.79 29.01
N GLY A 105 8.66 -2.18 28.78
CA GLY A 105 7.56 -1.97 29.72
C GLY A 105 6.76 -0.67 29.52
N ALA A 106 7.20 0.23 28.63
CA ALA A 106 6.51 1.48 28.35
C ALA A 106 5.07 1.31 27.83
N TRP A 107 4.67 0.11 27.40
CA TRP A 107 3.31 -0.21 26.96
C TRP A 107 2.24 -0.09 28.05
N ALA A 108 2.64 -0.10 29.33
CA ALA A 108 1.71 0.17 30.43
C ALA A 108 1.30 1.65 30.53
N GLU A 109 2.05 2.54 29.86
CA GLU A 109 1.88 4.00 29.95
C GLU A 109 1.09 4.52 28.75
N ARG A 110 -0.14 5.00 29.00
CA ARG A 110 -0.98 5.57 27.94
C ARG A 110 -0.36 6.82 27.31
N ASP A 111 0.37 7.62 28.09
CA ASP A 111 1.01 8.84 27.61
C ASP A 111 2.11 8.54 26.60
N THR A 112 2.87 7.46 26.80
CA THR A 112 3.89 7.01 25.85
C THR A 112 3.25 6.58 24.52
N ALA A 113 2.15 5.82 24.58
CA ALA A 113 1.39 5.45 23.38
C ALA A 113 0.81 6.67 22.66
N ALA A 114 0.26 7.64 23.39
CA ALA A 114 -0.26 8.88 22.82
C ALA A 114 0.84 9.72 22.14
N ALA A 115 2.02 9.81 22.76
CA ALA A 115 3.16 10.52 22.20
C ALA A 115 3.70 9.87 20.91
N ILE A 116 3.78 8.53 20.87
CA ILE A 116 4.15 7.77 19.67
C ILE A 116 3.16 8.08 18.55
N LEU A 117 1.85 7.95 18.82
CA LEU A 117 0.81 8.20 17.82
C LEU A 117 0.85 9.65 17.31
N ALA A 118 1.02 10.64 18.19
CA ALA A 118 1.12 12.04 17.81
C ALA A 118 2.36 12.32 16.93
N ALA A 119 3.53 11.81 17.32
CA ALA A 119 4.77 11.99 16.57
C ALA A 119 4.72 11.29 15.20
N MET A 120 4.16 10.08 15.12
CA MET A 120 3.97 9.36 13.85
C MET A 120 3.03 10.11 12.90
N SER A 121 1.99 10.73 13.43
CA SER A 121 0.95 11.38 12.62
C SER A 121 1.38 12.74 12.09
N LYS A 122 2.28 13.42 12.82
CA LYS A 122 3.02 14.57 12.29
C LYS A 122 4.09 14.16 11.26
N GLY A 123 4.42 12.87 11.13
CA GLY A 123 5.53 12.40 10.31
C GLY A 123 6.90 12.73 10.90
N ASP A 124 6.96 12.99 12.21
CA ASP A 124 8.22 13.28 12.92
C ASP A 124 9.02 11.99 13.13
N ILE A 125 8.31 10.86 13.29
CA ILE A 125 8.90 9.51 13.33
C ILE A 125 8.19 8.56 12.37
N ASN A 126 8.92 7.55 11.91
CA ASN A 126 8.39 6.39 11.21
C ASN A 126 7.75 5.40 12.20
N TYR A 127 8.48 5.05 13.28
CA TYR A 127 7.97 4.18 14.36
C TYR A 127 8.78 4.36 15.67
N TYR A 128 8.61 3.47 16.65
CA TYR A 128 9.46 3.38 17.84
C TYR A 128 10.45 2.20 17.78
N VAL A 129 11.52 2.30 18.57
CA VAL A 129 12.51 1.26 18.82
C VAL A 129 12.58 1.03 20.32
N LEU A 130 12.56 -0.23 20.76
CA LEU A 130 12.82 -0.53 22.16
C LEU A 130 14.31 -0.38 22.45
N LYS A 131 14.65 0.33 23.51
CA LYS A 131 16.05 0.45 23.95
C LYS A 131 16.59 -0.94 24.32
N PRO A 132 17.85 -1.27 23.97
CA PRO A 132 18.43 -2.57 24.29
C PRO A 132 18.52 -2.75 25.81
N TRP A 133 17.96 -3.85 26.32
CA TRP A 133 17.95 -4.15 27.76
C TRP A 133 18.92 -5.28 28.14
N ILE A 134 19.43 -6.01 27.15
CA ILE A 134 20.52 -6.97 27.26
C ILE A 134 21.65 -6.62 26.28
N ALA A 135 22.81 -7.25 26.46
CA ALA A 135 23.83 -7.25 25.41
C ALA A 135 23.40 -8.22 24.30
N HIS A 136 23.75 -7.91 23.05
CA HIS A 136 23.38 -8.71 21.88
C HIS A 136 21.86 -8.74 21.67
N ASP A 137 21.21 -7.60 21.80
CA ASP A 137 19.75 -7.49 21.75
C ASP A 137 19.25 -7.64 20.30
N GLU A 138 18.94 -8.86 19.90
CA GLU A 138 18.48 -9.16 18.53
C GLU A 138 17.19 -8.44 18.16
N LEU A 139 16.32 -8.13 19.14
CA LEU A 139 15.10 -7.39 18.85
C LEU A 139 15.42 -5.94 18.49
N PHE A 140 16.33 -5.31 19.25
CA PHE A 140 16.85 -3.99 18.92
C PHE A 140 17.49 -3.99 17.52
N HIS A 141 18.41 -4.93 17.25
CA HIS A 141 19.08 -5.03 15.96
C HIS A 141 18.12 -5.24 14.80
N ARG A 142 17.17 -6.17 14.92
CA ARG A 142 16.16 -6.41 13.90
C ARG A 142 15.36 -5.15 13.60
N THR A 143 14.94 -4.43 14.64
CA THR A 143 14.12 -3.23 14.47
C THR A 143 14.91 -2.12 13.77
N VAL A 144 16.17 -1.92 14.13
CA VAL A 144 17.04 -0.94 13.45
C VAL A 144 17.35 -1.37 12.01
N ALA A 145 17.60 -2.65 11.77
CA ALA A 145 17.86 -3.19 10.45
C ALA A 145 16.70 -2.93 9.48
N GLU A 146 15.46 -3.00 9.95
CA GLU A 146 14.29 -2.65 9.15
C GLU A 146 14.31 -1.17 8.73
N PHE A 147 14.66 -0.24 9.63
CA PHE A 147 14.85 1.17 9.26
C PHE A 147 15.98 1.38 8.26
N VAL A 148 17.11 0.70 8.44
CA VAL A 148 18.24 0.77 7.52
C VAL A 148 17.83 0.24 6.13
N GLN A 149 17.11 -0.87 6.08
CA GLN A 149 16.58 -1.44 4.85
C GLN A 149 15.61 -0.47 4.15
N GLU A 150 14.68 0.12 4.89
CA GLU A 150 13.76 1.11 4.34
C GLU A 150 14.47 2.37 3.85
N TRP A 151 15.51 2.85 4.54
CA TRP A 151 16.32 3.98 4.11
C TRP A 151 17.08 3.65 2.81
N SER A 152 17.75 2.49 2.77
CA SER A 152 18.49 2.04 1.60
C SER A 152 17.60 1.89 0.37
N ARG A 153 16.31 1.53 0.55
CA ARG A 153 15.28 1.48 -0.52
C ARG A 153 14.96 2.83 -1.19
N ASN A 154 15.27 3.96 -0.57
CA ASN A 154 15.01 5.30 -1.12
C ASN A 154 16.27 6.02 -1.62
N GLU A 155 17.46 5.55 -1.26
CA GLU A 155 18.73 6.13 -1.67
C GLU A 155 18.92 6.22 -3.21
N ILE A 156 19.08 7.43 -3.73
CA ILE A 156 19.10 7.74 -5.17
C ILE A 156 20.35 7.17 -5.86
N ALA A 157 21.47 7.05 -5.15
CA ALA A 157 22.78 6.69 -5.70
C ALA A 157 22.99 5.19 -5.91
N ASN A 158 22.14 4.33 -5.33
CA ASN A 158 22.27 2.89 -5.51
C ASN A 158 21.87 2.49 -6.93
N LEU A 159 22.68 1.65 -7.58
CA LEU A 159 22.23 0.85 -8.71
C LEU A 159 21.13 -0.05 -8.15
N ARG A 160 19.88 0.35 -8.41
CA ARG A 160 18.70 -0.38 -7.96
C ARG A 160 18.64 -1.72 -8.68
N GLU A 161 17.88 -2.62 -8.10
CA GLU A 161 17.56 -3.92 -8.68
C GLU A 161 17.08 -3.83 -10.14
N VAL A 162 16.32 -2.77 -10.46
CA VAL A 162 15.91 -2.41 -11.82
C VAL A 162 16.20 -0.92 -12.10
N VAL A 163 16.74 -0.59 -13.26
CA VAL A 163 16.93 0.77 -13.76
C VAL A 163 16.05 1.00 -14.98
N VAL A 164 15.31 2.10 -15.00
CA VAL A 164 14.44 2.51 -16.11
C VAL A 164 14.97 3.83 -16.67
N ILE A 165 15.30 3.83 -17.96
CA ILE A 165 15.73 5.02 -18.69
C ILE A 165 14.65 5.40 -19.70
N ALA A 166 14.11 6.61 -19.58
CA ALA A 166 13.09 7.15 -20.49
C ALA A 166 13.05 8.69 -20.39
N ASP A 167 12.47 9.38 -21.37
CA ASP A 167 12.12 10.80 -21.23
C ASP A 167 11.18 11.02 -20.02
N ASP A 168 11.34 12.13 -19.30
CA ASP A 168 10.54 12.47 -18.12
C ASP A 168 9.05 12.62 -18.41
N ARG A 169 8.66 12.78 -19.69
CA ARG A 169 7.26 12.87 -20.14
C ARG A 169 6.79 11.57 -20.81
N SER A 170 7.62 10.53 -20.83
CA SER A 170 7.25 9.23 -21.41
C SER A 170 6.12 8.59 -20.61
N ALA A 171 4.96 8.47 -21.25
CA ALA A 171 3.80 7.79 -20.67
C ALA A 171 4.13 6.33 -20.31
N ARG A 172 4.90 5.64 -21.17
CA ARG A 172 5.35 4.26 -20.91
C ARG A 172 6.37 4.20 -19.77
N GLY A 173 7.32 5.13 -19.72
CA GLY A 173 8.28 5.23 -18.61
C GLY A 173 7.60 5.41 -17.26
N HIS A 174 6.56 6.27 -17.19
CA HIS A 174 5.75 6.42 -15.98
C HIS A 174 4.92 5.16 -15.65
N ALA A 175 4.35 4.49 -16.64
CA ALA A 175 3.61 3.24 -16.43
C ALA A 175 4.50 2.15 -15.84
N ILE A 176 5.72 1.97 -16.37
CA ILE A 176 6.70 1.01 -15.85
C ILE A 176 7.13 1.38 -14.42
N ARG A 177 7.39 2.66 -14.15
CA ARG A 177 7.70 3.13 -12.79
C ARG A 177 6.57 2.82 -11.81
N ALA A 178 5.32 3.02 -12.21
CA ALA A 178 4.16 2.68 -11.38
C ALA A 178 4.02 1.16 -11.18
N LEU A 179 4.25 0.36 -12.22
CA LEU A 179 4.24 -1.11 -12.16
C LEU A 179 5.25 -1.64 -11.15
N LEU A 180 6.52 -1.23 -11.26
CA LEU A 180 7.61 -1.65 -10.39
C LEU A 180 7.33 -1.24 -8.94
N GLY A 181 6.90 0.01 -8.73
CA GLY A 181 6.53 0.52 -7.41
C GLY A 181 5.39 -0.26 -6.76
N ARG A 182 4.35 -0.62 -7.52
CA ARG A 182 3.20 -1.38 -7.00
C ARG A 182 3.51 -2.83 -6.66
N ASN A 183 4.47 -3.44 -7.36
CA ASN A 183 4.94 -4.79 -7.07
C ASN A 183 6.10 -4.82 -6.06
N GLY A 184 6.45 -3.67 -5.47
CA GLY A 184 7.51 -3.56 -4.47
C GLY A 184 8.91 -3.84 -5.01
N ILE A 185 9.10 -3.77 -6.34
CA ILE A 185 10.38 -4.00 -7.00
C ILE A 185 11.21 -2.71 -6.89
N PRO A 186 12.35 -2.72 -6.15
CA PRO A 186 13.21 -1.55 -6.02
C PRO A 186 13.72 -1.11 -7.39
N SER A 187 13.38 0.12 -7.78
CA SER A 187 13.73 0.64 -9.11
C SER A 187 14.27 2.05 -9.08
N ALA A 188 15.13 2.36 -10.05
CA ALA A 188 15.69 3.68 -10.29
C ALA A 188 15.19 4.20 -11.64
N PHE A 189 14.41 5.28 -11.62
CA PHE A 189 14.11 6.02 -12.85
C PHE A 189 15.26 7.00 -13.15
N ARG A 190 15.72 7.04 -14.40
CA ARG A 190 16.79 7.90 -14.89
C ARG A 190 16.28 8.60 -16.15
N PRO A 191 16.09 9.92 -16.12
CA PRO A 191 15.66 10.66 -17.30
C PRO A 191 16.68 10.48 -18.43
N SER A 192 16.22 10.23 -19.65
CA SER A 192 17.05 10.24 -20.86
C SER A 192 17.85 11.56 -20.95
N GLY A 193 19.11 11.47 -21.40
CA GLY A 193 20.06 12.59 -21.42
C GLY A 193 20.53 13.11 -20.05
N SER A 194 20.15 12.48 -18.93
CA SER A 194 20.70 12.84 -17.61
C SER A 194 22.11 12.24 -17.40
N PRO A 195 23.01 12.89 -16.63
CA PRO A 195 24.35 12.34 -16.37
C PRO A 195 24.37 10.94 -15.74
N LEU A 196 23.32 10.60 -14.99
CA LEU A 196 23.16 9.27 -14.41
C LEU A 196 22.68 8.24 -15.45
N ALA A 197 21.78 8.63 -16.37
CA ALA A 197 21.42 7.78 -17.50
C ALA A 197 22.65 7.51 -18.39
N ASP A 198 23.42 8.56 -18.74
CA ASP A 198 24.65 8.45 -19.55
C ASP A 198 25.72 7.56 -18.91
N ALA A 199 25.78 7.53 -17.57
CA ALA A 199 26.69 6.64 -16.84
C ALA A 199 26.24 5.17 -16.98
N VAL A 200 24.95 4.90 -16.77
CA VAL A 200 24.37 3.55 -16.92
C VAL A 200 24.49 3.06 -18.36
N LEU A 201 24.11 3.88 -19.34
CA LEU A 201 24.19 3.54 -20.77
C LEU A 201 25.61 3.17 -21.20
N ARG A 202 26.62 3.91 -20.72
CA ARG A 202 28.03 3.56 -20.96
C ARG A 202 28.46 2.28 -20.28
N GLU A 203 27.93 1.98 -19.09
CA GLU A 203 28.22 0.75 -18.35
C GLU A 203 27.67 -0.48 -19.09
N ILE A 204 26.45 -0.39 -19.61
CA ILE A 204 25.79 -1.51 -20.31
C ILE A 204 26.11 -1.57 -21.81
N GLY A 205 26.73 -0.52 -22.38
CA GLY A 205 27.09 -0.45 -23.80
C GLY A 205 25.93 -0.14 -24.74
N GLU A 206 24.88 0.53 -24.25
CA GLU A 206 23.66 0.84 -25.00
C GLU A 206 23.59 2.33 -25.39
N PRO A 207 22.96 2.68 -26.53
CA PRO A 207 22.65 4.06 -26.87
C PRO A 207 21.46 4.60 -26.04
N ASP A 208 21.31 5.92 -25.99
CA ASP A 208 20.14 6.54 -25.38
C ASP A 208 18.85 6.13 -26.13
N PRO A 209 17.79 5.69 -25.43
CA PRO A 209 16.55 5.26 -26.06
C PRO A 209 15.75 6.38 -26.73
N GLY A 210 16.09 7.66 -26.51
CA GLY A 210 15.34 8.79 -27.06
C GLY A 210 13.89 8.80 -26.56
N ASP A 211 12.92 8.67 -27.49
CA ASP A 211 11.50 8.63 -27.17
C ASP A 211 11.03 7.27 -26.59
N GLY A 212 11.87 6.24 -26.67
CA GLY A 212 11.59 4.91 -26.14
C GLY A 212 11.88 4.76 -24.64
N VAL A 213 11.79 3.52 -24.15
CA VAL A 213 12.11 3.14 -22.78
C VAL A 213 13.12 2.00 -22.78
N LEU A 214 14.18 2.14 -21.99
CA LEU A 214 15.12 1.07 -21.71
C LEU A 214 14.96 0.62 -20.26
N VAL A 215 14.87 -0.69 -20.04
CA VAL A 215 14.86 -1.31 -18.70
C VAL A 215 16.08 -2.21 -18.56
N TRP A 216 16.86 -1.98 -17.52
CA TRP A 216 18.04 -2.77 -17.20
C TRP A 216 17.92 -3.39 -15.81
N MET A 217 18.27 -4.68 -15.67
CA MET A 217 18.16 -5.43 -14.43
C MET A 217 19.55 -5.90 -13.95
N PRO A 218 20.36 -5.01 -13.33
CA PRO A 218 21.71 -5.36 -12.89
C PRO A 218 21.75 -6.49 -11.85
N ALA A 219 20.72 -6.59 -11.01
CA ALA A 219 20.67 -7.57 -9.93
C ALA A 219 20.37 -9.01 -10.40
N ILE A 220 19.80 -9.18 -11.61
CA ILE A 220 19.37 -10.48 -12.13
C ILE A 220 19.86 -10.62 -13.58
N GLY A 221 21.04 -11.21 -13.74
CA GLY A 221 21.59 -11.58 -15.06
C GLY A 221 22.01 -10.41 -15.96
N GLY A 222 21.75 -9.15 -15.57
CA GLY A 222 22.11 -7.96 -16.35
C GLY A 222 21.23 -7.74 -17.58
N THR A 223 20.02 -8.32 -17.62
CA THR A 223 19.12 -8.24 -18.77
C THR A 223 18.81 -6.79 -19.13
N VAL A 224 18.90 -6.47 -20.43
CA VAL A 224 18.50 -5.19 -21.02
C VAL A 224 17.29 -5.43 -21.91
N LEU A 225 16.25 -4.61 -21.74
CA LEU A 225 15.02 -4.66 -22.50
C LEU A 225 14.74 -3.29 -23.14
N HIS A 226 14.31 -3.32 -24.41
CA HIS A 226 13.94 -2.12 -25.17
C HIS A 226 12.44 -2.11 -25.40
N ASP A 227 11.78 -1.03 -24.99
CA ASP A 227 10.33 -0.84 -25.02
C ASP A 227 9.51 -2.06 -24.54
N PRO A 228 9.87 -2.69 -23.40
CA PRO A 228 9.24 -3.93 -23.00
C PRO A 228 7.78 -3.72 -22.58
N THR A 229 6.97 -4.75 -22.78
CA THR A 229 5.66 -4.95 -22.17
C THR A 229 5.78 -5.28 -20.68
N ASP A 230 4.69 -5.15 -19.92
CA ASP A 230 4.67 -5.49 -18.48
C ASP A 230 4.99 -6.97 -18.24
N VAL A 231 4.58 -7.83 -19.17
CA VAL A 231 4.85 -9.27 -19.18
C VAL A 231 6.33 -9.56 -19.38
N GLU A 232 6.98 -8.92 -20.35
CA GLU A 232 8.42 -9.10 -20.58
C GLU A 232 9.26 -8.62 -19.39
N ILE A 233 8.85 -7.53 -18.73
CA ILE A 233 9.49 -7.08 -17.49
C ILE A 233 9.31 -8.12 -16.38
N ALA A 234 8.08 -8.64 -16.20
CA ALA A 234 7.80 -9.64 -15.18
C ALA A 234 8.59 -10.94 -15.41
N GLU A 235 8.62 -11.45 -16.64
CA GLU A 235 9.35 -12.65 -17.03
C GLU A 235 10.87 -12.49 -16.86
N ALA A 236 11.42 -11.34 -17.27
CA ALA A 236 12.83 -11.03 -17.07
C ALA A 236 13.21 -10.91 -15.58
N TRP A 237 12.27 -10.49 -14.73
CA TRP A 237 12.43 -10.47 -13.27
C TRP A 237 12.23 -11.85 -12.62
N GLY A 238 11.82 -12.87 -13.37
CA GLY A 238 11.55 -14.22 -12.87
C GLY A 238 10.17 -14.40 -12.24
N VAL A 239 9.20 -13.54 -12.58
CA VAL A 239 7.82 -13.63 -12.13
C VAL A 239 7.01 -14.52 -13.08
N PRO A 240 6.25 -15.51 -12.58
CA PRO A 240 5.43 -16.38 -13.43
C PRO A 240 4.23 -15.61 -14.01
N THR A 241 4.19 -15.49 -15.33
CA THR A 241 3.11 -14.86 -16.12
C THR A 241 2.23 -15.87 -16.85
N GLY A 242 2.66 -17.13 -16.91
CA GLY A 242 2.02 -18.22 -17.65
C GLY A 242 1.77 -19.45 -16.78
N LEU A 243 1.22 -20.49 -17.40
CA LEU A 243 0.97 -21.78 -16.78
C LEU A 243 1.64 -22.88 -17.61
N ASP A 244 2.29 -23.82 -16.94
CA ASP A 244 2.91 -24.99 -17.59
C ASP A 244 1.92 -25.76 -18.46
N ASP A 245 2.43 -26.38 -19.53
CA ASP A 245 1.63 -27.18 -20.45
C ASP A 245 0.93 -28.33 -19.71
N GLY A 246 -0.40 -28.44 -19.90
CA GLY A 246 -1.26 -29.44 -19.24
C GLY A 246 -1.82 -29.02 -17.88
N GLN A 247 -1.45 -27.85 -17.35
CA GLN A 247 -2.02 -27.32 -16.11
C GLN A 247 -3.15 -26.32 -16.40
N ARG A 248 -4.31 -26.83 -16.82
CA ARG A 248 -5.48 -26.00 -17.18
C ARG A 248 -6.74 -26.28 -16.35
N ASP A 249 -6.74 -27.34 -15.53
CA ASP A 249 -7.87 -27.70 -14.67
C ASP A 249 -7.56 -27.47 -13.19
N PHE A 250 -8.40 -26.69 -12.52
CA PHE A 250 -8.25 -26.29 -11.12
C PHE A 250 -9.47 -26.68 -10.28
N ASP A 251 -9.27 -26.90 -8.99
CA ASP A 251 -10.41 -27.00 -8.07
C ASP A 251 -10.99 -25.61 -7.81
N VAL A 252 -10.13 -24.59 -7.72
CA VAL A 252 -10.52 -23.21 -7.43
C VAL A 252 -9.77 -22.23 -8.33
N LEU A 253 -10.52 -21.37 -9.02
CA LEU A 253 -10.00 -20.18 -9.68
C LEU A 253 -10.29 -18.94 -8.83
N VAL A 254 -9.24 -18.25 -8.39
CA VAL A 254 -9.31 -16.99 -7.65
C VAL A 254 -9.00 -15.85 -8.62
N ILE A 255 -9.94 -14.92 -8.78
CA ILE A 255 -9.80 -13.78 -9.69
C ILE A 255 -9.53 -12.52 -8.86
N GLY A 256 -8.28 -12.06 -8.88
CA GLY A 256 -7.77 -10.94 -8.09
C GLY A 256 -6.78 -11.36 -7.01
N GLY A 257 -5.60 -10.73 -6.99
CA GLY A 257 -4.49 -10.96 -6.07
C GLY A 257 -4.45 -9.95 -4.91
N GLY A 258 -5.57 -9.36 -4.53
CA GLY A 258 -5.69 -8.51 -3.33
C GLY A 258 -5.69 -9.33 -2.02
N PRO A 259 -5.83 -8.69 -0.84
CA PRO A 259 -5.80 -9.40 0.44
C PRO A 259 -6.82 -10.54 0.57
N ALA A 260 -8.03 -10.38 0.02
CA ALA A 260 -9.03 -11.45 0.00
C ALA A 260 -8.59 -12.63 -0.87
N GLY A 261 -8.13 -12.37 -2.09
CA GLY A 261 -7.70 -13.42 -3.01
C GLY A 261 -6.45 -14.15 -2.54
N LEU A 262 -5.48 -13.43 -1.98
CA LEU A 262 -4.30 -14.04 -1.35
C LEU A 262 -4.67 -14.91 -0.15
N ALA A 263 -5.59 -14.46 0.69
CA ALA A 263 -6.10 -15.28 1.79
C ALA A 263 -6.79 -16.55 1.27
N THR A 264 -7.65 -16.43 0.25
CA THR A 264 -8.26 -17.59 -0.41
C THR A 264 -7.20 -18.54 -0.95
N ALA A 265 -6.15 -18.03 -1.62
CA ALA A 265 -5.07 -18.85 -2.16
C ALA A 265 -4.30 -19.59 -1.06
N VAL A 266 -3.94 -18.91 0.03
CA VAL A 266 -3.26 -19.53 1.18
C VAL A 266 -4.10 -20.68 1.73
N TYR A 267 -5.38 -20.42 2.05
CA TYR A 267 -6.23 -21.40 2.72
C TYR A 267 -6.58 -22.55 1.78
N ALA A 268 -6.98 -22.28 0.53
CA ALA A 268 -7.33 -23.31 -0.43
C ALA A 268 -6.15 -24.24 -0.73
N SER A 269 -4.96 -23.69 -1.00
CA SER A 269 -3.77 -24.49 -1.25
C SER A 269 -3.29 -25.24 -0.01
N SER A 270 -3.38 -24.65 1.19
CA SER A 270 -3.01 -25.34 2.43
C SER A 270 -3.90 -26.55 2.75
N GLU A 271 -5.15 -26.55 2.25
CA GLU A 271 -6.11 -27.65 2.37
C GLU A 271 -6.05 -28.62 1.17
N GLY A 272 -5.05 -28.47 0.29
CA GLY A 272 -4.75 -29.38 -0.81
C GLY A 272 -5.57 -29.13 -2.08
N LEU A 273 -6.29 -28.01 -2.18
CA LEU A 273 -7.01 -27.66 -3.41
C LEU A 273 -6.04 -27.14 -4.47
N ARG A 274 -6.18 -27.65 -5.70
CA ARG A 274 -5.42 -27.11 -6.83
C ARG A 274 -5.96 -25.73 -7.18
N THR A 275 -5.20 -24.71 -6.81
CA THR A 275 -5.65 -23.31 -6.84
C THR A 275 -4.87 -22.51 -7.87
N LEU A 276 -5.60 -21.74 -8.71
CA LEU A 276 -5.06 -20.73 -9.61
C LEU A 276 -5.48 -19.34 -9.14
N VAL A 277 -4.54 -18.42 -9.03
CA VAL A 277 -4.79 -17.00 -8.83
C VAL A 277 -4.45 -16.25 -10.11
N VAL A 278 -5.40 -15.48 -10.63
CA VAL A 278 -5.18 -14.58 -11.77
C VAL A 278 -5.19 -13.14 -11.27
N GLU A 279 -4.09 -12.42 -11.47
CA GLU A 279 -3.92 -11.01 -11.07
C GLU A 279 -3.35 -10.20 -12.22
N ARG A 280 -4.08 -9.13 -12.59
CA ARG A 280 -3.82 -8.38 -13.82
C ARG A 280 -2.75 -7.30 -13.71
N GLU A 281 -2.45 -6.81 -12.50
CA GLU A 281 -1.59 -5.64 -12.32
C GLU A 281 -0.54 -5.85 -11.24
N ALA A 282 -0.97 -6.14 -10.01
CA ALA A 282 -0.04 -6.22 -8.89
C ALA A 282 -0.64 -6.97 -7.72
N ILE A 283 0.20 -7.82 -7.12
CA ILE A 283 -0.10 -8.50 -5.87
C ILE A 283 -0.38 -7.46 -4.79
N GLY A 284 -1.44 -7.68 -4.01
CA GLY A 284 -1.92 -6.79 -2.96
C GLY A 284 -3.04 -5.85 -3.39
N GLY A 285 -3.32 -5.73 -4.69
CA GLY A 285 -4.41 -4.91 -5.21
C GLY A 285 -4.38 -3.48 -4.65
N GLN A 286 -5.52 -2.96 -4.21
CA GLN A 286 -5.60 -1.63 -3.59
C GLN A 286 -4.86 -1.53 -2.26
N ALA A 287 -4.84 -2.60 -1.46
CA ALA A 287 -4.13 -2.57 -0.19
C ALA A 287 -2.63 -2.37 -0.41
N GLY A 288 -2.08 -2.93 -1.49
CA GLY A 288 -0.68 -2.81 -1.89
C GLY A 288 -0.16 -1.37 -1.99
N THR A 289 -1.02 -0.40 -2.30
CA THR A 289 -0.64 1.03 -2.38
C THR A 289 -0.62 1.74 -1.02
N SER A 290 -1.05 1.07 0.05
CA SER A 290 -1.01 1.63 1.39
C SER A 290 0.43 1.65 1.91
N SER A 291 0.94 2.85 2.22
CA SER A 291 2.27 3.01 2.79
C SER A 291 2.40 2.34 4.15
N LEU A 292 1.34 2.33 4.95
CA LEU A 292 1.33 1.72 6.29
C LEU A 292 -0.09 1.36 6.76
N ILE A 293 -0.29 0.09 7.07
CA ILE A 293 -1.51 -0.46 7.68
C ILE A 293 -1.25 -0.67 9.17
N ARG A 294 -1.89 0.14 10.03
CA ARG A 294 -1.68 0.12 11.50
C ARG A 294 -2.67 -0.73 12.26
N ASN A 295 -3.81 -1.03 11.65
CA ASN A 295 -4.94 -1.70 12.29
C ASN A 295 -5.08 -3.18 11.86
N TYR A 296 -4.00 -3.78 11.33
CA TYR A 296 -3.96 -5.20 11.03
C TYR A 296 -3.31 -5.96 12.18
N LEU A 297 -4.06 -6.89 12.77
CA LEU A 297 -3.65 -7.63 13.95
C LEU A 297 -2.36 -8.43 13.70
N GLY A 298 -1.45 -8.43 14.68
CA GLY A 298 -0.17 -9.13 14.60
C GLY A 298 1.00 -8.27 14.15
N PHE A 299 0.76 -7.11 13.52
CA PHE A 299 1.80 -6.16 13.14
C PHE A 299 1.78 -4.96 14.08
N SER A 300 2.39 -5.11 15.25
CA SER A 300 2.42 -4.05 16.27
C SER A 300 2.96 -2.73 15.71
N ARG A 301 3.90 -2.81 14.76
CA ARG A 301 4.54 -1.66 14.11
C ARG A 301 3.83 -1.11 12.87
N GLY A 302 2.65 -1.66 12.59
CA GLY A 302 2.06 -1.62 11.27
C GLY A 302 2.88 -2.41 10.26
N ILE A 303 2.34 -2.54 9.06
CA ILE A 303 3.00 -3.18 7.92
C ILE A 303 2.59 -2.43 6.66
N SER A 304 3.50 -2.24 5.70
CA SER A 304 3.09 -1.69 4.41
C SER A 304 2.15 -2.67 3.70
N GLY A 305 1.21 -2.16 2.91
CA GLY A 305 0.28 -3.03 2.21
C GLY A 305 0.96 -3.93 1.18
N SER A 306 2.00 -3.43 0.51
CA SER A 306 2.83 -4.22 -0.41
C SER A 306 3.55 -5.35 0.31
N GLU A 307 4.10 -5.12 1.51
CA GLU A 307 4.77 -6.16 2.27
C GLU A 307 3.79 -7.21 2.81
N LEU A 308 2.63 -6.79 3.31
CA LEU A 308 1.57 -7.71 3.73
C LEU A 308 1.18 -8.65 2.58
N ALA A 309 1.01 -8.08 1.38
CA ALA A 309 0.64 -8.83 0.19
C ALA A 309 1.76 -9.77 -0.28
N GLN A 310 3.02 -9.31 -0.30
CA GLN A 310 4.17 -10.12 -0.67
C GLN A 310 4.33 -11.34 0.25
N ARG A 311 4.17 -11.15 1.56
CA ARG A 311 4.20 -12.25 2.53
C ARG A 311 3.05 -13.25 2.29
N GLY A 312 1.85 -12.75 1.99
CA GLY A 312 0.71 -13.60 1.65
C GLY A 312 0.92 -14.40 0.36
N TYR A 313 1.48 -13.77 -0.68
CA TYR A 313 1.87 -14.44 -1.92
C TYR A 313 2.89 -15.54 -1.68
N GLN A 314 3.98 -15.25 -0.96
CA GLN A 314 5.01 -16.24 -0.63
C GLN A 314 4.43 -17.42 0.14
N GLN A 315 3.51 -17.17 1.07
CA GLN A 315 2.83 -18.22 1.82
C GLN A 315 1.96 -19.11 0.91
N ALA A 316 1.14 -18.52 0.04
CA ALA A 316 0.32 -19.27 -0.91
C ALA A 316 1.19 -20.08 -1.90
N TRP A 317 2.28 -19.48 -2.39
CA TRP A 317 3.24 -20.14 -3.26
C TRP A 317 3.89 -21.36 -2.60
N VAL A 318 4.31 -21.25 -1.34
CA VAL A 318 4.86 -22.40 -0.58
C VAL A 318 3.85 -23.53 -0.43
N PHE A 319 2.55 -23.22 -0.33
CA PHE A 319 1.49 -24.23 -0.32
C PHE A 319 1.12 -24.79 -1.71
N GLY A 320 1.75 -24.32 -2.79
CA GLY A 320 1.53 -24.81 -4.15
C GLY A 320 0.40 -24.11 -4.91
N ALA A 321 0.04 -22.89 -4.53
CA ALA A 321 -0.83 -22.04 -5.36
C ALA A 321 -0.14 -21.69 -6.68
N HIS A 322 -0.89 -21.74 -7.79
CA HIS A 322 -0.43 -21.31 -9.10
C HIS A 322 -0.83 -19.84 -9.29
N PHE A 323 0.04 -19.06 -9.92
CA PHE A 323 -0.20 -17.64 -10.17
C PHE A 323 -0.01 -17.33 -11.65
N ALA A 324 -1.00 -16.67 -12.25
CA ALA A 324 -0.89 -16.01 -13.54
C ALA A 324 -0.90 -14.49 -13.28
N LEU A 325 0.29 -13.92 -13.14
CA LEU A 325 0.48 -12.49 -12.83
C LEU A 325 0.59 -11.69 -14.13
N MET A 326 0.17 -10.42 -14.08
CA MET A 326 0.01 -9.55 -15.26
C MET A 326 -1.00 -10.11 -16.28
N ARG A 327 -1.96 -10.91 -15.81
CA ARG A 327 -3.00 -11.54 -16.63
C ARG A 327 -4.41 -11.19 -16.15
N GLU A 328 -5.34 -11.02 -17.08
CA GLU A 328 -6.73 -10.70 -16.83
C GLU A 328 -7.65 -11.84 -17.31
N VAL A 329 -8.66 -12.15 -16.49
CA VAL A 329 -9.78 -12.99 -16.94
C VAL A 329 -10.71 -12.10 -17.76
N VAL A 330 -10.78 -12.37 -19.07
CA VAL A 330 -11.57 -11.57 -20.02
C VAL A 330 -12.97 -12.13 -20.26
N ARG A 331 -13.16 -13.43 -19.98
CA ARG A 331 -14.46 -14.12 -20.07
C ARG A 331 -14.56 -15.20 -19.01
N LEU A 332 -15.75 -15.36 -18.45
CA LEU A 332 -16.07 -16.41 -17.49
C LEU A 332 -17.43 -17.00 -17.84
N ASP A 333 -17.51 -18.32 -17.99
CA ASP A 333 -18.74 -19.03 -18.31
C ASP A 333 -18.95 -20.18 -17.32
N ALA A 334 -20.20 -20.35 -16.87
CA ALA A 334 -20.60 -21.54 -16.15
C ALA A 334 -20.82 -22.69 -17.16
N LYS A 335 -20.27 -23.88 -16.88
CA LYS A 335 -20.48 -25.07 -17.71
C LYS A 335 -21.97 -25.44 -17.65
N GLY A 336 -22.62 -25.51 -18.81
CA GLY A 336 -24.06 -25.73 -18.94
C GLY A 336 -24.53 -27.15 -18.60
N ASN A 337 -25.85 -27.34 -18.62
CA ASN A 337 -26.53 -28.60 -18.31
C ASN A 337 -26.08 -29.72 -19.27
N GLY A 338 -25.23 -30.63 -18.79
CA GLY A 338 -24.72 -31.79 -19.55
C GLY A 338 -23.23 -32.06 -19.38
N SER A 339 -22.47 -31.16 -18.76
CA SER A 339 -21.11 -31.41 -18.24
C SER A 339 -21.14 -31.41 -16.71
N PRO A 340 -20.17 -32.04 -16.02
CA PRO A 340 -20.03 -31.86 -14.58
C PRO A 340 -19.91 -30.36 -14.28
N ALA A 341 -20.70 -29.90 -13.31
CA ALA A 341 -20.82 -28.47 -12.99
C ALA A 341 -19.45 -27.86 -12.64
N GLY A 342 -19.24 -26.63 -13.08
CA GLY A 342 -17.97 -25.92 -12.99
C GLY A 342 -17.94 -24.72 -13.93
N PHE A 343 -16.75 -24.21 -14.22
CA PHE A 343 -16.52 -22.96 -14.92
C PHE A 343 -15.42 -23.12 -15.98
N THR A 344 -15.51 -22.31 -17.02
CA THR A 344 -14.43 -22.04 -17.98
C THR A 344 -14.12 -20.56 -17.96
N ALA A 345 -12.85 -20.20 -17.90
CA ALA A 345 -12.39 -18.81 -17.93
C ALA A 345 -11.35 -18.63 -19.02
N GLU A 346 -11.48 -17.55 -19.79
CA GLU A 346 -10.48 -17.14 -20.77
C GLU A 346 -9.53 -16.14 -20.10
N VAL A 347 -8.26 -16.54 -19.98
CA VAL A 347 -7.20 -15.71 -19.40
C VAL A 347 -6.32 -15.21 -20.53
N ASP A 348 -6.15 -13.89 -20.62
CA ASP A 348 -5.33 -13.30 -21.68
C ASP A 348 -3.89 -13.85 -21.66
N GLY A 349 -3.29 -14.07 -22.83
CA GLY A 349 -1.93 -14.62 -22.94
C GLY A 349 -1.72 -16.06 -22.41
N VAL A 350 -2.70 -16.66 -21.72
CA VAL A 350 -2.62 -18.01 -21.13
C VAL A 350 -3.59 -18.98 -21.81
N GLY A 351 -4.75 -18.47 -22.26
CA GLY A 351 -5.81 -19.23 -22.90
C GLY A 351 -6.90 -19.68 -21.94
N GLU A 352 -7.67 -20.68 -22.34
CA GLU A 352 -8.79 -21.20 -21.56
C GLU A 352 -8.30 -22.06 -20.38
N VAL A 353 -8.86 -21.80 -19.20
CA VAL A 353 -8.69 -22.61 -17.99
C VAL A 353 -10.06 -23.06 -17.48
N SER A 354 -10.10 -24.18 -16.78
CA SER A 354 -11.30 -24.76 -16.21
C SER A 354 -11.19 -24.85 -14.69
N ALA A 355 -12.28 -24.58 -13.98
CA ALA A 355 -12.32 -24.62 -12.52
C ALA A 355 -13.64 -25.19 -12.01
N LYS A 356 -13.63 -25.89 -10.87
CA LYS A 356 -14.87 -26.39 -10.25
C LYS A 356 -15.61 -25.31 -9.45
N ALA A 357 -14.85 -24.41 -8.83
CA ALA A 357 -15.35 -23.24 -8.13
C ALA A 357 -14.57 -21.98 -8.54
N VAL A 358 -15.23 -20.82 -8.43
CA VAL A 358 -14.62 -19.51 -8.71
C VAL A 358 -14.79 -18.61 -7.49
N VAL A 359 -13.73 -17.91 -7.11
CA VAL A 359 -13.77 -16.88 -6.06
C VAL A 359 -13.41 -15.54 -6.69
N LEU A 360 -14.39 -14.65 -6.82
CA LEU A 360 -14.22 -13.27 -7.23
C LEU A 360 -13.66 -12.45 -6.05
N ALA A 361 -12.41 -12.00 -6.19
CA ALA A 361 -11.70 -11.17 -5.22
C ALA A 361 -11.12 -9.90 -5.89
N THR A 362 -11.80 -9.40 -6.93
CA THR A 362 -11.34 -8.28 -7.77
C THR A 362 -11.37 -6.91 -7.09
N GLY A 363 -11.95 -6.83 -5.89
CA GLY A 363 -12.00 -5.62 -5.08
C GLY A 363 -12.75 -4.46 -5.76
N VAL A 364 -12.24 -3.24 -5.54
CA VAL A 364 -12.78 -1.99 -6.10
C VAL A 364 -11.66 -1.08 -6.56
N SER A 365 -11.98 -0.07 -7.37
CA SER A 365 -11.13 1.09 -7.62
C SER A 365 -11.71 2.31 -6.90
N TYR A 366 -10.92 2.97 -6.05
CA TYR A 366 -11.33 4.27 -5.50
C TYR A 366 -11.39 5.31 -6.61
N ARG A 367 -12.41 6.15 -6.58
CA ARG A 367 -12.46 7.34 -7.43
C ARG A 367 -11.37 8.31 -6.94
N ARG A 368 -10.52 8.76 -7.87
CA ARG A 368 -9.38 9.65 -7.61
C ARG A 368 -9.77 11.11 -7.80
N LEU A 369 -9.05 12.02 -7.15
CA LEU A 369 -9.20 13.46 -7.38
C LEU A 369 -8.61 13.87 -8.74
N GLY A 370 -7.58 13.17 -9.19
CA GLY A 370 -6.88 13.49 -10.44
C GLY A 370 -5.92 14.67 -10.33
N VAL A 371 -5.43 14.96 -9.12
CA VAL A 371 -4.48 16.04 -8.82
C VAL A 371 -3.11 15.43 -8.51
N PRO A 372 -2.15 15.42 -9.46
CA PRO A 372 -0.89 14.67 -9.31
C PRO A 372 -0.11 14.99 -8.04
N ALA A 373 -0.04 16.27 -7.64
CA ALA A 373 0.65 16.71 -6.44
C ALA A 373 0.06 16.10 -5.15
N LEU A 374 -1.25 15.90 -5.09
CA LEU A 374 -1.92 15.25 -3.97
C LEU A 374 -1.83 13.73 -4.03
N GLU A 375 -1.86 13.13 -5.23
CA GLU A 375 -1.67 11.69 -5.38
C GLU A 375 -0.29 11.25 -4.85
N ALA A 376 0.75 12.07 -5.06
CA ALA A 376 2.09 11.86 -4.53
C ALA A 376 2.15 11.87 -2.99
N LEU A 377 1.16 12.46 -2.32
CA LEU A 377 1.06 12.55 -0.86
C LEU A 377 0.11 11.49 -0.25
N THR A 378 -0.29 10.47 -1.03
CA THR A 378 -1.11 9.36 -0.53
C THR A 378 -0.40 8.65 0.64
N GLY A 379 -1.09 8.54 1.78
CA GLY A 379 -0.53 7.99 3.02
C GLY A 379 0.33 8.97 3.83
N ALA A 380 0.66 10.14 3.26
CA ALA A 380 1.41 11.23 3.87
C ALA A 380 0.52 12.49 4.02
N GLY A 381 -0.65 12.30 4.62
CA GLY A 381 -1.66 13.35 4.79
C GLY A 381 -2.79 13.31 3.77
N VAL A 382 -2.73 12.52 2.69
CA VAL A 382 -3.88 12.26 1.80
C VAL A 382 -4.35 10.81 1.94
N TYR A 383 -5.64 10.60 2.18
CA TYR A 383 -6.23 9.30 2.50
C TYR A 383 -7.50 9.03 1.69
N TYR A 384 -7.63 7.82 1.15
CA TYR A 384 -8.80 7.35 0.40
C TYR A 384 -9.69 6.48 1.31
N GLY A 385 -10.08 7.06 2.45
CA GLY A 385 -10.83 6.41 3.52
C GLY A 385 -10.46 7.01 4.88
N ALA A 386 -11.38 6.95 5.85
CA ALA A 386 -11.14 7.42 7.22
C ALA A 386 -11.06 6.23 8.19
N SER A 387 -9.87 5.93 8.74
CA SER A 387 -9.72 5.01 9.86
C SER A 387 -9.58 5.74 11.19
N VAL A 388 -9.90 5.02 12.27
CA VAL A 388 -9.74 5.49 13.65
C VAL A 388 -8.28 5.82 13.96
N SER A 389 -7.33 5.16 13.30
CA SER A 389 -5.90 5.40 13.50
C SER A 389 -5.45 6.74 12.90
N GLU A 390 -5.95 7.14 11.72
CA GLU A 390 -5.64 8.46 11.16
C GLU A 390 -6.34 9.57 11.95
N ALA A 391 -7.57 9.34 12.41
CA ALA A 391 -8.32 10.32 13.19
C ALA A 391 -7.62 10.68 14.52
N HIS A 392 -7.14 9.69 15.29
CA HIS A 392 -6.33 9.95 16.48
C HIS A 392 -5.04 10.70 16.16
N GLY A 393 -4.47 10.43 14.98
CA GLY A 393 -3.25 11.07 14.53
C GLY A 393 -3.37 12.58 14.28
N LEU A 394 -4.57 13.03 13.93
CA LEU A 394 -4.87 14.44 13.67
C LEU A 394 -5.40 15.18 14.91
N THR A 395 -5.16 14.63 16.11
CA THR A 395 -5.61 15.28 17.36
C THR A 395 -5.01 16.68 17.48
N GLY A 396 -5.87 17.70 17.56
CA GLY A 396 -5.48 19.12 17.62
C GLY A 396 -4.99 19.73 16.30
N LEU A 397 -5.09 19.02 15.18
CA LEU A 397 -4.70 19.46 13.83
C LEU A 397 -5.92 19.73 12.94
N ASP A 398 -5.71 20.22 11.72
CA ASP A 398 -6.79 20.52 10.77
C ASP A 398 -6.95 19.42 9.72
N ALA A 399 -8.20 19.00 9.51
CA ALA A 399 -8.55 17.99 8.52
C ALA A 399 -9.50 18.56 7.44
N CYS A 400 -9.45 17.98 6.25
CA CYS A 400 -10.38 18.22 5.16
C CYS A 400 -10.99 16.89 4.71
N VAL A 401 -12.30 16.83 4.54
CA VAL A 401 -13.02 15.69 3.95
C VAL A 401 -13.63 16.17 2.65
N VAL A 402 -13.47 15.42 1.56
CA VAL A 402 -14.11 15.70 0.27
C VAL A 402 -15.11 14.61 -0.08
N GLY A 403 -16.39 14.98 -0.23
CA GLY A 403 -17.47 14.06 -0.54
C GLY A 403 -18.81 14.50 0.06
N GLY A 404 -19.92 14.25 -0.64
CA GLY A 404 -21.27 14.68 -0.23
C GLY A 404 -22.20 13.57 0.26
N GLY A 405 -21.73 12.32 0.32
CA GLY A 405 -22.54 11.17 0.74
C GLY A 405 -22.40 10.82 2.22
N ASN A 406 -23.21 9.88 2.71
CA ASN A 406 -23.21 9.44 4.11
C ASN A 406 -21.82 9.05 4.65
N SER A 407 -20.98 8.38 3.85
CA SER A 407 -19.62 8.00 4.29
C SER A 407 -18.75 9.23 4.60
N ALA A 408 -18.88 10.31 3.83
CA ALA A 408 -18.18 11.57 4.10
C ALA A 408 -18.74 12.25 5.36
N GLY A 409 -20.06 12.22 5.56
CA GLY A 409 -20.70 12.74 6.77
C GLY A 409 -20.29 11.98 8.04
N GLN A 410 -20.20 10.66 7.97
CA GLN A 410 -19.69 9.85 9.09
C GLN A 410 -18.22 10.14 9.38
N ALA A 411 -17.39 10.30 8.33
CA ALA A 411 -15.98 10.62 8.49
C ALA A 411 -15.77 12.00 9.13
N VAL A 412 -16.50 13.03 8.68
CA VAL A 412 -16.35 14.39 9.23
C VAL A 412 -16.74 14.44 10.71
N VAL A 413 -17.86 13.81 11.08
CA VAL A 413 -18.33 13.73 12.48
C VAL A 413 -17.36 12.94 13.35
N HIS A 414 -16.74 11.90 12.81
CA HIS A 414 -15.72 11.14 13.53
C HIS A 414 -14.45 11.97 13.76
N LEU A 415 -13.93 12.63 12.71
CA LEU A 415 -12.72 13.45 12.77
C LEU A 415 -12.87 14.66 13.69
N ALA A 416 -14.07 15.27 13.73
CA ALA A 416 -14.37 16.44 14.56
C ALA A 416 -14.20 16.19 16.07
N ARG A 417 -14.16 14.92 16.51
CA ARG A 417 -13.89 14.56 17.91
C ARG A 417 -12.43 14.74 18.32
N TYR A 418 -11.52 14.79 17.34
CA TYR A 418 -10.08 14.80 17.54
C TYR A 418 -9.43 16.08 16.99
N CYS A 419 -9.85 16.51 15.80
CA CYS A 419 -9.25 17.62 15.08
C CYS A 419 -9.62 18.98 15.70
N ARG A 420 -8.72 19.96 15.56
CA ARG A 420 -9.01 21.36 15.90
C ARG A 420 -10.12 21.91 15.00
N GLN A 421 -10.05 21.64 13.70
CA GLN A 421 -11.06 22.02 12.73
C GLN A 421 -11.17 20.94 11.64
N VAL A 422 -12.39 20.69 11.14
CA VAL A 422 -12.62 19.81 9.99
C VAL A 422 -13.40 20.55 8.92
N THR A 423 -12.86 20.63 7.71
CA THR A 423 -13.53 21.23 6.55
C THR A 423 -14.17 20.15 5.69
N LEU A 424 -15.48 20.22 5.44
CA LEU A 424 -16.20 19.34 4.52
C LEU A 424 -16.39 20.03 3.17
N VAL A 425 -15.72 19.54 2.14
CA VAL A 425 -15.79 20.08 0.78
C VAL A 425 -16.77 19.26 -0.05
N ILE A 426 -17.76 19.92 -0.64
CA ILE A 426 -18.75 19.30 -1.50
C ILE A 426 -18.90 20.07 -2.82
N ARG A 427 -19.11 19.33 -3.91
CA ARG A 427 -19.35 19.92 -5.24
C ARG A 427 -20.76 20.48 -5.40
N GLY A 428 -21.72 19.91 -4.68
CA GLY A 428 -23.11 20.36 -4.69
C GLY A 428 -23.31 21.65 -3.89
N PRO A 429 -24.46 22.31 -4.04
CA PRO A 429 -24.78 23.53 -3.30
C PRO A 429 -25.03 23.26 -1.81
N ASP A 430 -25.43 22.04 -1.44
CA ASP A 430 -25.73 21.62 -0.07
C ASP A 430 -25.57 20.09 0.09
N LEU A 431 -25.76 19.60 1.33
CA LEU A 431 -25.62 18.19 1.70
C LEU A 431 -26.90 17.36 1.46
N SER A 432 -28.06 18.01 1.27
CA SER A 432 -29.39 17.38 1.31
C SER A 432 -29.64 16.42 0.14
N ALA A 433 -28.92 16.59 -0.97
CA ALA A 433 -29.07 15.76 -2.16
C ALA A 433 -28.66 14.29 -1.96
N SER A 434 -27.72 14.01 -1.06
CA SER A 434 -27.13 12.66 -0.91
C SER A 434 -26.77 12.25 0.52
N MET A 435 -26.85 13.16 1.49
CA MET A 435 -26.59 12.87 2.90
C MET A 435 -27.89 12.76 3.68
N SER A 436 -27.94 11.84 4.65
CA SER A 436 -29.10 11.68 5.52
C SER A 436 -29.30 12.90 6.42
N GLN A 437 -30.56 13.27 6.66
CA GLN A 437 -30.92 14.45 7.47
C GLN A 437 -30.27 14.44 8.86
N TYR A 438 -30.24 13.28 9.52
CA TYR A 438 -29.58 13.14 10.82
C TYR A 438 -28.09 13.54 10.79
N LEU A 439 -27.35 13.14 9.76
CA LEU A 439 -25.92 13.51 9.66
C LEU A 439 -25.76 15.01 9.40
N ILE A 440 -26.65 15.62 8.61
CA ILE A 440 -26.68 17.06 8.37
C ILE A 440 -26.88 17.79 9.70
N ASP A 441 -27.88 17.38 10.50
CA ASP A 441 -28.16 18.01 11.80
C ASP A 441 -26.96 17.91 12.77
N VAL A 442 -26.25 16.77 12.77
CA VAL A 442 -25.04 16.58 13.59
C VAL A 442 -23.88 17.46 13.09
N ILE A 443 -23.73 17.62 11.77
CA ILE A 443 -22.70 18.47 11.17
C ILE A 443 -22.97 19.94 11.49
N ASP A 444 -24.21 20.41 11.33
CA ASP A 444 -24.61 21.80 11.59
C ASP A 444 -24.46 22.16 13.08
N ALA A 445 -24.67 21.21 13.99
CA ALA A 445 -24.50 21.41 15.42
C ALA A 445 -23.03 21.44 15.88
N ALA A 446 -22.07 20.97 15.06
CA ALA A 446 -20.68 20.82 15.46
C ALA A 446 -19.88 22.14 15.20
N PRO A 447 -19.37 22.80 16.25
CA PRO A 447 -18.78 24.15 16.13
C PRO A 447 -17.41 24.15 15.41
N ASN A 448 -16.76 23.00 15.28
CA ASN A 448 -15.46 22.84 14.64
C ASN A 448 -15.56 22.18 13.24
N ILE A 449 -16.76 22.07 12.67
CA ILE A 449 -16.97 21.60 11.30
C ILE A 449 -17.35 22.79 10.42
N ALA A 450 -16.63 22.97 9.31
CA ALA A 450 -16.93 23.99 8.31
C ALA A 450 -17.31 23.34 6.99
N VAL A 451 -18.50 23.62 6.47
CA VAL A 451 -18.93 23.12 5.15
C VAL A 451 -18.55 24.13 4.07
N ARG A 452 -17.88 23.66 3.00
CA ARG A 452 -17.53 24.42 1.80
C ARG A 452 -18.35 23.89 0.63
N PRO A 453 -19.55 24.45 0.37
CA PRO A 453 -20.38 24.05 -0.76
C PRO A 453 -19.81 24.54 -2.08
N SER A 454 -20.34 23.99 -3.18
CA SER A 454 -20.00 24.36 -4.55
C SER A 454 -18.49 24.43 -4.82
N SER A 455 -17.70 23.60 -4.14
CA SER A 455 -16.24 23.69 -4.12
C SER A 455 -15.62 22.38 -4.60
N GLU A 456 -14.46 22.47 -5.24
CA GLU A 456 -13.65 21.33 -5.62
C GLU A 456 -12.17 21.56 -5.30
N ILE A 457 -11.44 20.47 -5.03
CA ILE A 457 -9.99 20.52 -4.85
C ILE A 457 -9.34 20.42 -6.23
N VAL A 458 -8.44 21.34 -6.53
CA VAL A 458 -7.83 21.47 -7.86
C VAL A 458 -6.32 21.44 -7.85
N ASP A 459 -5.72 21.68 -6.69
CA ASP A 459 -4.29 21.55 -6.46
C ASP A 459 -4.03 21.34 -4.95
N GLY A 460 -2.77 21.14 -4.58
CA GLY A 460 -2.31 21.12 -3.19
C GLY A 460 -0.90 20.58 -3.08
N GLY A 461 -0.36 20.53 -1.87
CA GLY A 461 0.99 20.05 -1.68
C GLY A 461 1.56 20.26 -0.29
N GLY A 462 2.86 20.05 -0.21
CA GLY A 462 3.69 20.25 0.97
C GLY A 462 4.99 19.47 0.87
N ASP A 463 5.90 19.75 1.80
CA ASP A 463 7.22 19.12 1.84
C ASP A 463 7.15 17.74 2.54
N GLY A 464 7.11 16.67 1.75
CA GLY A 464 7.05 15.28 2.23
C GLY A 464 5.75 14.87 2.94
N ARG A 465 4.81 15.80 3.15
CA ARG A 465 3.45 15.57 3.69
C ARG A 465 2.52 16.68 3.25
N LEU A 466 1.21 16.44 3.32
CA LEU A 466 0.20 17.47 3.09
C LEU A 466 0.37 18.65 4.05
N GLN A 467 0.32 19.86 3.50
CA GLN A 467 0.35 21.13 4.25
C GLN A 467 -0.76 22.08 3.78
N HIS A 468 -1.17 21.99 2.51
CA HIS A 468 -2.24 22.82 1.96
C HIS A 468 -2.97 22.13 0.81
N ILE A 469 -4.19 22.60 0.56
CA ILE A 469 -4.99 22.31 -0.64
C ILE A 469 -5.43 23.61 -1.29
N THR A 470 -5.64 23.58 -2.60
CA THR A 470 -6.25 24.68 -3.35
C THR A 470 -7.69 24.29 -3.69
N LEU A 471 -8.63 25.06 -3.13
CA LEU A 471 -10.05 24.94 -3.42
C LEU A 471 -10.41 25.89 -4.56
N ARG A 472 -11.25 25.43 -5.47
CA ARG A 472 -11.91 26.25 -6.48
C ARG A 472 -13.40 26.27 -6.22
N ASP A 473 -13.95 27.47 -6.12
CA ASP A 473 -15.39 27.67 -6.16
C ASP A 473 -15.89 27.43 -7.60
N ARG A 474 -16.84 26.50 -7.75
CA ARG A 474 -17.34 26.05 -9.05
C ARG A 474 -18.30 27.04 -9.71
N LEU A 475 -18.83 28.00 -8.96
CA LEU A 475 -19.75 29.02 -9.47
C LEU A 475 -19.00 30.25 -9.97
N THR A 476 -17.96 30.66 -9.24
CA THR A 476 -17.22 31.90 -9.50
C THR A 476 -15.85 31.66 -10.14
N GLY A 477 -15.30 30.45 -10.02
CA GLY A 477 -13.94 30.11 -10.45
C GLY A 477 -12.85 30.63 -9.50
N ALA A 478 -13.21 31.33 -8.41
CA ALA A 478 -12.25 31.82 -7.43
C ALA A 478 -11.49 30.67 -6.76
N GLN A 479 -10.20 30.88 -6.49
CA GLN A 479 -9.35 29.88 -5.87
C GLN A 479 -8.81 30.37 -4.52
N ASP A 480 -8.91 29.50 -3.51
CA ASP A 480 -8.41 29.74 -2.17
C ASP A 480 -7.42 28.63 -1.78
N VAL A 481 -6.26 29.02 -1.26
CA VAL A 481 -5.32 28.08 -0.64
C VAL A 481 -5.66 27.94 0.84
N VAL A 482 -5.91 26.71 1.27
CA VAL A 482 -6.31 26.36 2.64
C VAL A 482 -5.23 25.48 3.25
N GLY A 483 -4.74 25.85 4.44
CA GLY A 483 -3.84 25.02 5.23
C GLY A 483 -4.58 23.83 5.83
N VAL A 484 -4.03 22.63 5.69
CA VAL A 484 -4.63 21.38 6.16
C VAL A 484 -3.55 20.33 6.40
N ASP A 485 -3.68 19.57 7.48
CA ASP A 485 -2.75 18.50 7.86
C ASP A 485 -3.19 17.12 7.34
N GLY A 486 -4.49 16.94 7.06
CA GLY A 486 -5.02 15.69 6.52
C GLY A 486 -6.21 15.87 5.56
N LEU A 487 -6.17 15.24 4.39
CA LEU A 487 -7.22 15.21 3.38
C LEU A 487 -7.80 13.79 3.27
N PHE A 488 -9.11 13.66 3.43
CA PHE A 488 -9.86 12.40 3.33
C PHE A 488 -10.78 12.43 2.12
N VAL A 489 -10.46 11.64 1.11
CA VAL A 489 -11.18 11.54 -0.15
C VAL A 489 -12.28 10.48 -0.06
N MET A 490 -13.53 10.95 0.07
CA MET A 490 -14.73 10.16 0.33
C MET A 490 -15.73 10.27 -0.85
N ILE A 491 -15.22 10.18 -2.08
CA ILE A 491 -16.00 10.38 -3.32
C ILE A 491 -16.50 9.07 -3.97
N GLY A 492 -16.27 7.94 -3.29
CA GLY A 492 -16.78 6.61 -3.65
C GLY A 492 -15.71 5.67 -4.21
N ALA A 493 -16.09 4.41 -4.35
CA ALA A 493 -15.32 3.35 -4.99
C ALA A 493 -16.24 2.57 -5.94
N GLU A 494 -15.68 2.03 -7.01
CA GLU A 494 -16.43 1.31 -8.03
C GLU A 494 -15.85 -0.10 -8.24
N PRO A 495 -16.68 -1.14 -8.20
CA PRO A 495 -16.27 -2.49 -8.55
C PRO A 495 -16.14 -2.62 -10.07
N ARG A 496 -15.10 -3.32 -10.55
CA ARG A 496 -14.91 -3.60 -11.99
C ARG A 496 -15.57 -4.92 -12.37
N THR A 497 -16.89 -4.96 -12.32
CA THR A 497 -17.72 -6.17 -12.51
C THR A 497 -18.41 -6.22 -13.86
N GLY A 498 -18.26 -5.19 -14.71
CA GLY A 498 -18.94 -5.08 -16.00
C GLY A 498 -18.74 -6.25 -16.96
N TRP A 499 -17.58 -6.91 -16.90
CA TRP A 499 -17.20 -8.05 -17.73
C TRP A 499 -17.85 -9.38 -17.31
N LEU A 500 -18.40 -9.45 -16.08
CA LEU A 500 -19.03 -10.68 -15.59
C LEU A 500 -20.29 -11.02 -16.41
N PRO A 501 -20.72 -12.29 -16.43
CA PRO A 501 -21.98 -12.68 -17.03
C PRO A 501 -23.19 -11.99 -16.38
N ALA A 502 -24.28 -11.85 -17.14
CA ALA A 502 -25.52 -11.19 -16.67
C ALA A 502 -26.20 -11.96 -15.53
N GLU A 503 -25.95 -13.27 -15.44
CA GLU A 503 -26.43 -14.17 -14.40
C GLU A 503 -25.81 -13.88 -13.03
N VAL A 504 -24.63 -13.24 -12.99
CA VAL A 504 -23.98 -12.79 -11.76
C VAL A 504 -24.61 -11.47 -11.32
N GLY A 505 -25.51 -11.56 -10.36
CA GLY A 505 -26.33 -10.48 -9.85
C GLY A 505 -25.52 -9.38 -9.19
N ARG A 506 -25.92 -8.15 -9.48
CA ARG A 506 -25.24 -6.93 -9.04
C ARG A 506 -26.26 -5.96 -8.48
N ASP A 507 -25.86 -5.20 -7.47
CA ASP A 507 -26.67 -4.08 -7.00
C ASP A 507 -26.65 -2.89 -7.99
N ALA A 508 -27.40 -1.84 -7.68
CA ALA A 508 -27.47 -0.64 -8.51
C ALA A 508 -26.13 0.12 -8.64
N HIS A 509 -25.13 -0.23 -7.83
CA HIS A 509 -23.79 0.35 -7.84
C HIS A 509 -22.74 -0.60 -8.47
N GLY A 510 -23.17 -1.76 -8.98
CA GLY A 510 -22.33 -2.75 -9.64
C GLY A 510 -21.65 -3.75 -8.70
N PHE A 511 -21.91 -3.74 -7.39
CA PHE A 511 -21.32 -4.71 -6.46
C PHE A 511 -21.99 -6.08 -6.60
N VAL A 512 -21.21 -7.15 -6.49
CA VAL A 512 -21.75 -8.53 -6.61
C VAL A 512 -22.61 -8.85 -5.40
N GLN A 513 -23.84 -9.27 -5.65
CA GLN A 513 -24.76 -9.77 -4.63
C GLN A 513 -24.33 -11.17 -4.22
N ALA A 514 -24.23 -11.43 -2.91
CA ALA A 514 -23.85 -12.73 -2.36
C ALA A 514 -24.60 -13.02 -1.06
N GLY A 515 -24.71 -14.30 -0.70
CA GLY A 515 -25.39 -14.74 0.52
C GLY A 515 -26.84 -14.25 0.58
N ALA A 516 -27.21 -13.52 1.63
CA ALA A 516 -28.56 -13.00 1.80
C ALA A 516 -29.01 -12.09 0.64
N ASP A 517 -28.11 -11.28 0.07
CA ASP A 517 -28.44 -10.42 -1.07
C ASP A 517 -28.68 -11.24 -2.34
N ALA A 518 -27.93 -12.33 -2.54
CA ALA A 518 -28.18 -13.27 -3.63
C ALA A 518 -29.49 -14.03 -3.42
N ALA A 519 -29.81 -14.44 -2.19
CA ALA A 519 -31.06 -15.12 -1.86
C ALA A 519 -32.30 -14.26 -2.11
N ALA A 520 -32.17 -12.94 -1.93
CA ALA A 520 -33.23 -11.97 -2.21
C ALA A 520 -33.34 -11.62 -3.71
N SER A 521 -32.36 -12.01 -4.53
CA SER A 521 -32.37 -11.75 -5.97
C SER A 521 -33.19 -12.78 -6.73
N GLU A 522 -33.99 -12.32 -7.69
CA GLU A 522 -34.73 -13.19 -8.61
C GLU A 522 -33.81 -14.02 -9.53
N GLN A 523 -32.50 -13.72 -9.53
CA GLN A 523 -31.50 -14.42 -10.34
C GLN A 523 -30.97 -15.69 -9.67
N TRP A 524 -31.24 -15.93 -8.39
CA TRP A 524 -30.87 -17.18 -7.74
C TRP A 524 -31.75 -18.33 -8.24
N ARG A 525 -31.12 -19.33 -8.88
CA ARG A 525 -31.82 -20.43 -9.59
C ARG A 525 -31.55 -21.82 -9.00
N SER A 526 -31.29 -21.90 -7.70
CA SER A 526 -31.08 -23.18 -7.01
C SER A 526 -32.14 -23.43 -5.93
N ASP A 527 -32.47 -24.71 -5.72
CA ASP A 527 -33.47 -25.14 -4.73
C ASP A 527 -33.00 -25.01 -3.27
N ARG A 528 -31.69 -24.78 -3.05
CA ARG A 528 -31.13 -24.47 -1.74
C ARG A 528 -30.90 -22.97 -1.57
N ALA A 529 -30.78 -22.51 -0.33
CA ALA A 529 -30.28 -21.16 -0.09
C ALA A 529 -28.80 -21.03 -0.52
N PRO A 530 -28.38 -19.86 -1.03
CA PRO A 530 -26.97 -19.58 -1.29
C PRO A 530 -26.17 -19.59 0.01
N GLN A 531 -24.91 -20.01 -0.05
CA GLN A 531 -23.99 -19.88 1.07
C GLN A 531 -23.57 -18.41 1.29
N PRO A 532 -23.05 -18.02 2.47
CA PRO A 532 -22.81 -16.61 2.82
C PRO A 532 -22.00 -15.77 1.83
N TYR A 533 -21.06 -16.36 1.11
CA TYR A 533 -20.24 -15.66 0.09
C TYR A 533 -20.57 -16.09 -1.33
N GLU A 534 -21.57 -16.95 -1.52
CA GLU A 534 -21.96 -17.43 -2.83
C GLU A 534 -22.83 -16.39 -3.54
N SER A 535 -22.52 -16.15 -4.81
CA SER A 535 -23.25 -15.23 -5.67
C SER A 535 -24.61 -15.80 -6.10
N THR A 536 -25.30 -15.13 -7.02
CA THR A 536 -26.50 -15.67 -7.68
C THR A 536 -26.22 -16.90 -8.55
N VAL A 537 -24.95 -17.21 -8.82
CA VAL A 537 -24.51 -18.39 -9.57
C VAL A 537 -23.86 -19.40 -8.61
N PRO A 538 -24.44 -20.60 -8.42
CA PRO A 538 -23.88 -21.62 -7.53
C PRO A 538 -22.43 -21.98 -7.87
N GLY A 539 -21.56 -22.07 -6.86
CA GLY A 539 -20.12 -22.34 -7.03
C GLY A 539 -19.27 -21.13 -7.42
N LEU A 540 -19.90 -19.98 -7.70
CA LEU A 540 -19.23 -18.70 -7.88
C LEU A 540 -19.41 -17.87 -6.61
N PHE A 541 -18.30 -17.59 -5.92
CA PHE A 541 -18.26 -16.84 -4.68
C PHE A 541 -17.70 -15.43 -4.89
N ALA A 542 -18.06 -14.49 -4.04
CA ALA A 542 -17.53 -13.13 -4.03
C ALA A 542 -17.04 -12.78 -2.62
N VAL A 543 -15.82 -12.28 -2.50
CA VAL A 543 -15.20 -11.92 -1.21
C VAL A 543 -14.50 -10.57 -1.26
N GLY A 544 -14.47 -9.90 -0.11
CA GLY A 544 -13.83 -8.59 0.02
C GLY A 544 -14.61 -7.48 -0.71
N ASP A 545 -13.88 -6.51 -1.25
CA ASP A 545 -14.49 -5.23 -1.62
C ASP A 545 -15.39 -5.31 -2.86
N VAL A 546 -15.33 -6.37 -3.66
CA VAL A 546 -16.22 -6.54 -4.83
C VAL A 546 -17.67 -6.87 -4.43
N ARG A 547 -17.87 -7.40 -3.23
CA ARG A 547 -19.17 -7.84 -2.72
C ARG A 547 -20.01 -6.68 -2.18
N CYS A 548 -21.33 -6.76 -2.38
CA CYS A 548 -22.31 -5.88 -1.77
C CYS A 548 -22.21 -5.94 -0.22
N GLY A 549 -22.31 -4.77 0.42
CA GLY A 549 -22.31 -4.67 1.88
C GLY A 549 -20.99 -5.05 2.58
N SER A 550 -19.87 -5.23 1.87
CA SER A 550 -18.60 -5.53 2.53
C SER A 550 -18.02 -4.34 3.28
N VAL A 551 -17.26 -4.61 4.34
CA VAL A 551 -16.80 -3.62 5.34
C VAL A 551 -15.67 -2.73 4.81
N LYS A 552 -15.10 -3.03 3.62
CA LYS A 552 -14.00 -2.30 2.98
C LYS A 552 -12.77 -2.14 3.88
N ARG A 553 -12.36 -3.25 4.50
CA ARG A 553 -11.21 -3.32 5.43
C ARG A 553 -10.33 -4.52 5.07
N VAL A 554 -9.00 -4.34 5.13
CA VAL A 554 -8.03 -5.41 4.84
C VAL A 554 -8.25 -6.64 5.71
N ALA A 555 -8.45 -6.47 7.03
CA ALA A 555 -8.71 -7.59 7.94
C ALA A 555 -10.02 -8.33 7.62
N SER A 556 -11.08 -7.60 7.23
CA SER A 556 -12.35 -8.21 6.80
C SER A 556 -12.15 -8.98 5.50
N ALA A 557 -11.47 -8.38 4.52
CA ALA A 557 -11.18 -9.00 3.23
C ALA A 557 -10.39 -10.31 3.40
N VAL A 558 -9.35 -10.33 4.24
CA VAL A 558 -8.60 -11.55 4.58
C VAL A 558 -9.49 -12.58 5.28
N GLY A 559 -10.31 -12.15 6.23
CA GLY A 559 -11.25 -13.03 6.92
C GLY A 559 -12.26 -13.67 5.97
N GLU A 560 -12.88 -12.89 5.08
CA GLU A 560 -13.80 -13.39 4.05
C GLU A 560 -13.09 -14.38 3.11
N GLY A 561 -11.89 -14.01 2.62
CA GLY A 561 -11.08 -14.85 1.74
C GLY A 561 -10.64 -16.17 2.38
N SER A 562 -10.43 -16.20 3.70
CA SER A 562 -10.16 -17.44 4.44
C SER A 562 -11.44 -18.28 4.63
N VAL A 563 -12.52 -17.67 5.11
CA VAL A 563 -13.75 -18.40 5.47
C VAL A 563 -14.46 -18.97 4.24
N VAL A 564 -14.35 -18.34 3.07
CA VAL A 564 -14.97 -18.87 1.84
C VAL A 564 -14.42 -20.25 1.42
N VAL A 565 -13.22 -20.64 1.86
CA VAL A 565 -12.64 -21.94 1.50
C VAL A 565 -13.45 -23.12 2.02
N SER A 566 -14.10 -23.00 3.19
CA SER A 566 -15.00 -24.04 3.69
C SER A 566 -16.25 -24.21 2.82
N GLN A 567 -16.79 -23.10 2.31
CA GLN A 567 -17.92 -23.05 1.38
C GLN A 567 -17.55 -23.67 0.03
N VAL A 568 -16.34 -23.39 -0.45
CA VAL A 568 -15.76 -24.07 -1.63
C VAL A 568 -15.69 -25.58 -1.41
N HIS A 569 -15.17 -26.06 -0.27
CA HIS A 569 -15.14 -27.50 0.02
C HIS A 569 -16.53 -28.15 0.03
N GLU A 570 -17.52 -27.48 0.63
CA GLU A 570 -18.91 -27.95 0.61
C GLU A 570 -19.45 -28.05 -0.83
N HIS A 571 -19.21 -27.03 -1.66
CA HIS A 571 -19.61 -27.05 -3.07
C HIS A 571 -18.94 -28.20 -3.83
N LEU A 572 -17.62 -28.37 -3.69
CA LEU A 572 -16.88 -29.46 -4.33
C LEU A 572 -17.38 -30.85 -3.88
N LYS A 573 -17.81 -30.99 -2.62
CA LYS A 573 -18.42 -32.23 -2.12
C LYS A 573 -19.76 -32.50 -2.81
N THR A 574 -20.61 -31.49 -2.95
CA THR A 574 -21.89 -31.63 -3.66
C THR A 574 -21.68 -32.00 -5.13
N LEU A 575 -20.71 -31.41 -5.81
CA LEU A 575 -20.35 -31.77 -7.18
C LEU A 575 -19.96 -33.25 -7.29
N ARG A 576 -19.08 -33.74 -6.41
CA ARG A 576 -18.66 -35.16 -6.40
C ARG A 576 -19.84 -36.12 -6.20
N ILE A 577 -20.79 -35.76 -5.31
CA ILE A 577 -21.99 -36.58 -5.07
C ILE A 577 -22.88 -36.62 -6.32
N ALA A 578 -23.07 -35.48 -6.99
CA ALA A 578 -23.86 -35.40 -8.21
C ALA A 578 -23.21 -36.18 -9.37
N GLU A 579 -21.88 -36.09 -9.52
CA GLU A 579 -21.11 -36.86 -10.50
C GLU A 579 -21.23 -38.38 -10.26
N GLN A 580 -21.13 -38.83 -9.00
CA GLN A 580 -21.32 -40.23 -8.64
C GLN A 580 -22.74 -40.70 -8.96
N ALA A 581 -23.76 -39.93 -8.57
CA ALA A 581 -25.15 -40.26 -8.87
C ALA A 581 -25.45 -40.33 -10.38
N ALA A 582 -24.78 -39.50 -11.20
CA ALA A 582 -24.91 -39.52 -12.65
C ALA A 582 -24.13 -40.66 -13.32
N SER A 583 -23.09 -41.20 -12.68
CA SER A 583 -22.31 -42.34 -13.18
C SER A 583 -22.93 -43.70 -12.82
N ASP A 584 -23.72 -43.76 -11.74
CA ASP A 584 -24.33 -44.99 -11.22
C ASP A 584 -25.74 -45.27 -11.81
N GLY A 585 -26.34 -44.30 -12.51
CA GLY A 585 -27.65 -44.40 -13.17
C GLY A 585 -27.52 -44.51 -14.68
#